data_AF-A0A318HFH4-F1
#
_entry.id   AF-A0A318HFH4-F1
#
_cell.length_a   1.000
_cell.length_b   1.000
_cell.length_c   1.000
_cell.angle_alpha   90.00
_cell.angle_beta   90.00
_cell.angle_gamma   90.00
#
_symmetry.space_group_name_H-M   'P 1'
#
loop_
_entity.id
_entity.type
_entity.pdbx_description
1 polymer ?
#
loop_
_entity_poly.entity_id
_entity_poly.type
_entity_poly.pdbx_seq_one_letter_code
_entity_poly.pdbx_strand_id
1 'polypeptide(L)'
;MAAFRRSRLGPLAVIVASAVVTALLAVPAPTARAFYIQNHERITRDALAPVGVDPTAMTQILVGPPPGAGAVGSDSFFSDEFRHIDNAKNPADICARAEQAWNFFTPIVLTGAKPVGPNGSDLVNGASARAAFGGLAHALQDFYAHSNWVEDNIAVGQLDRLAPPLMPKCNPATFPPELHTGYFSMDFSTQFPLEGCPPGGPPPGFAECHSTLNKDGWDTPRGIIPVPGANMNYFDLASRLATRATVDLYWQVRGMVVDKYGECAATNLFQADRHDPCW
;
A
#
# COMPACT_ATOMS: atom_id res chain seq x y z
N MET A 1 89.53 6.59 -29.71
CA MET A 1 89.13 7.46 -28.58
C MET A 1 87.65 7.78 -28.72
N ALA A 2 86.91 7.62 -27.63
CA ALA A 2 85.60 8.22 -27.25
C ALA A 2 84.74 8.89 -28.34
N ALA A 3 83.41 8.77 -28.41
CA ALA A 3 82.40 8.16 -27.54
C ALA A 3 81.05 8.15 -28.28
N PHE A 4 80.20 7.21 -27.88
CA PHE A 4 78.74 7.21 -27.84
C PHE A 4 77.97 8.40 -28.47
N ARG A 5 76.99 8.08 -29.32
CA ARG A 5 75.55 8.16 -28.94
C ARG A 5 74.65 7.51 -29.99
N ARG A 6 73.99 6.42 -29.58
CA ARG A 6 72.78 5.88 -30.21
C ARG A 6 71.61 6.78 -29.82
N SER A 7 70.91 7.37 -30.78
CA SER A 7 69.57 7.90 -30.57
C SER A 7 68.58 6.95 -31.21
N ARG A 8 67.77 6.31 -30.36
CA ARG A 8 66.71 5.38 -30.73
C ARG A 8 65.53 6.18 -31.27
N LEU A 9 65.02 5.75 -32.44
CA LEU A 9 63.67 6.06 -32.91
C LEU A 9 62.66 5.49 -31.92
N GLY A 10 61.90 6.37 -31.27
CA GLY A 10 60.71 6.01 -30.50
C GLY A 10 59.47 6.48 -31.29
N PRO A 11 58.46 5.63 -31.49
CA PRO A 11 57.20 6.06 -32.07
C PRO A 11 56.44 6.90 -31.05
N LEU A 12 56.04 8.11 -31.45
CA LEU A 12 55.10 8.96 -30.73
C LEU A 12 53.73 8.29 -30.73
N ALA A 13 53.43 7.52 -29.69
CA ALA A 13 52.07 7.14 -29.35
C ALA A 13 51.38 8.36 -28.73
N VAL A 14 50.53 9.02 -29.51
CA VAL A 14 49.60 10.03 -28.99
C VAL A 14 48.52 9.27 -28.22
N ILE A 15 48.67 9.19 -26.91
CA ILE A 15 47.60 8.74 -26.00
C ILE A 15 46.66 9.95 -25.84
N VAL A 16 45.55 9.94 -26.59
CA VAL A 16 44.41 10.80 -26.30
C VAL A 16 43.77 10.25 -25.03
N ALA A 17 44.10 10.84 -23.88
CA ALA A 17 43.36 10.61 -22.65
C ALA A 17 42.02 11.35 -22.76
N SER A 18 40.99 10.67 -23.25
CA SER A 18 39.60 11.11 -23.12
C SER A 18 39.18 11.01 -21.66
N ALA A 19 39.49 12.04 -20.87
CA ALA A 19 38.87 12.24 -19.57
C ALA A 19 37.42 12.69 -19.80
N VAL A 20 36.51 11.73 -20.01
CA VAL A 20 35.07 11.98 -19.83
C VAL A 20 34.86 12.09 -18.32
N VAL A 21 34.94 13.32 -17.81
CA VAL A 21 34.39 13.64 -16.49
C VAL A 21 32.88 13.60 -16.65
N THR A 22 32.29 12.44 -16.44
CA THR A 22 30.85 12.34 -16.20
C THR A 22 30.60 12.99 -14.85
N ALA A 23 30.39 14.32 -14.88
CA ALA A 23 29.70 15.00 -13.79
C ALA A 23 28.28 14.41 -13.76
N LEU A 24 28.13 13.30 -13.03
CA LEU A 24 26.85 12.86 -12.53
C LEU A 24 26.30 14.04 -11.73
N LEU A 25 25.43 14.81 -12.38
CA LEU A 25 24.53 15.73 -11.72
C LEU A 25 23.87 14.91 -10.62
N ALA A 26 24.28 15.17 -9.38
CA ALA A 26 23.64 14.63 -8.20
C ALA A 26 22.25 15.27 -8.15
N VAL A 27 21.32 14.70 -8.91
CA VAL A 27 19.90 14.93 -8.68
C VAL A 27 19.68 14.40 -7.26
N PRO A 28 19.22 15.23 -6.31
CA PRO A 28 18.92 14.73 -4.98
C PRO A 28 17.97 13.53 -5.14
N ALA A 29 18.30 12.42 -4.48
CA ALA A 29 17.41 11.27 -4.47
C ALA A 29 16.01 11.75 -4.04
N PRO A 30 14.93 11.29 -4.70
CA PRO A 30 13.59 11.67 -4.30
C PRO A 30 13.43 11.40 -2.80
N THR A 31 12.92 12.38 -2.07
CA THR A 31 12.62 12.21 -0.64
C THR A 31 11.53 11.16 -0.50
N ALA A 32 11.85 10.02 0.10
CA ALA A 32 10.88 8.95 0.33
C ALA A 32 9.76 9.45 1.24
N ARG A 33 8.48 9.27 0.86
CA ARG A 33 7.35 9.62 1.73
C ARG A 33 6.66 8.41 2.27
N ALA A 34 6.60 8.25 3.60
CA ALA A 34 5.92 7.10 4.20
C ALA A 34 4.45 6.93 3.77
N PHE A 35 3.76 7.99 3.33
CA PHE A 35 2.37 7.90 2.88
C PHE A 35 2.14 8.77 1.63
N TYR A 36 1.71 8.17 0.52
CA TYR A 36 1.19 8.92 -0.64
C TYR A 36 -0.33 8.72 -0.81
N ILE A 37 -1.06 9.72 -0.31
CA ILE A 37 -2.51 9.93 -0.44
C ILE A 37 -3.07 9.59 -1.83
N GLN A 38 -2.37 9.98 -2.91
CA GLN A 38 -2.89 9.82 -4.27
C GLN A 38 -2.95 8.37 -4.75
N ASN A 39 -2.14 7.46 -4.20
CA ASN A 39 -2.11 6.07 -4.66
C ASN A 39 -3.27 5.26 -4.10
N HIS A 40 -3.56 5.40 -2.80
CA HIS A 40 -4.71 4.75 -2.16
C HIS A 40 -6.03 5.19 -2.78
N GLU A 41 -6.14 6.46 -3.18
CA GLU A 41 -7.28 6.93 -3.97
C GLU A 41 -7.43 6.16 -5.28
N ARG A 42 -6.37 6.13 -6.09
CA ARG A 42 -6.38 5.47 -7.39
C ARG A 42 -6.72 3.98 -7.27
N ILE A 43 -6.03 3.26 -6.38
CA ILE A 43 -6.25 1.82 -6.17
C ILE A 43 -7.71 1.55 -5.80
N THR A 44 -8.28 2.34 -4.89
CA THR A 44 -9.66 2.21 -4.43
C THR A 44 -10.65 2.48 -5.56
N ARG A 45 -10.43 3.53 -6.36
CA ARG A 45 -11.29 3.83 -7.52
C ARG A 45 -11.24 2.74 -8.57
N ASP A 46 -10.03 2.30 -8.93
CA ASP A 46 -9.80 1.26 -9.95
C ASP A 46 -10.39 -0.09 -9.52
N ALA A 47 -10.41 -0.38 -8.21
CA ALA A 47 -11.03 -1.59 -7.67
C ALA A 47 -12.56 -1.51 -7.67
N LEU A 48 -13.12 -0.40 -7.20
CA LEU A 48 -14.52 -0.36 -6.78
C LEU A 48 -15.49 0.19 -7.84
N ALA A 49 -15.03 1.11 -8.70
CA ALA A 49 -15.88 1.63 -9.76
C ALA A 49 -16.35 0.55 -10.75
N PRO A 50 -15.49 -0.41 -11.20
CA PRO A 50 -15.92 -1.48 -12.09
C PRO A 50 -16.95 -2.45 -11.49
N VAL A 51 -17.00 -2.58 -10.16
CA VAL A 51 -17.97 -3.44 -9.47
C VAL A 51 -19.25 -2.70 -9.05
N GLY A 52 -19.45 -1.48 -9.55
CA GLY A 52 -20.72 -0.76 -9.43
C GLY A 52 -20.89 0.04 -8.14
N VAL A 53 -19.80 0.39 -7.46
CA VAL A 53 -19.82 1.39 -6.38
C VAL A 53 -20.04 2.77 -6.99
N ASP A 54 -21.07 3.48 -6.53
CA ASP A 54 -21.43 4.79 -7.10
C ASP A 54 -20.50 5.93 -6.62
N PRO A 55 -20.50 7.10 -7.29
CA PRO A 55 -19.58 8.20 -6.96
C PRO A 55 -19.75 8.75 -5.53
N THR A 56 -20.99 8.79 -5.01
CA THR A 56 -21.27 9.26 -3.65
C THR A 56 -20.71 8.28 -2.62
N ALA A 57 -20.93 6.98 -2.81
CA ALA A 57 -20.35 5.93 -1.97
C ALA A 57 -18.82 5.96 -2.04
N MET A 58 -18.26 6.05 -3.25
CA MET A 58 -16.82 6.16 -3.47
C MET A 58 -16.20 7.32 -2.69
N THR A 59 -16.81 8.50 -2.72
CA THR A 59 -16.32 9.67 -1.97
C THR A 59 -16.27 9.40 -0.46
N GLN A 60 -17.29 8.74 0.08
CA GLN A 60 -17.35 8.39 1.50
C GLN A 60 -16.41 7.23 1.87
N ILE A 61 -16.13 6.33 0.93
CA ILE A 61 -15.10 5.28 1.10
C ILE A 61 -13.70 5.91 1.12
N LEU A 62 -13.44 6.93 0.31
CA LEU A 62 -12.13 7.59 0.26
C LEU A 62 -11.88 8.50 1.46
N VAL A 63 -12.85 9.37 1.80
CA VAL A 63 -12.69 10.47 2.77
C VAL A 63 -13.96 10.67 3.61
N GLY A 64 -14.52 9.59 4.15
CA GLY A 64 -15.73 9.64 4.97
C GLY A 64 -15.47 10.05 6.43
N PRO A 65 -16.53 10.15 7.25
CA PRO A 65 -16.41 10.57 8.64
C PRO A 65 -15.65 9.55 9.51
N PRO A 66 -15.07 9.98 10.64
CA PRO A 66 -14.66 9.07 11.70
C PRO A 66 -15.82 8.18 12.19
N PRO A 67 -15.53 7.03 12.81
CA PRO A 67 -14.20 6.46 13.07
C PRO A 67 -13.52 5.87 11.83
N GLY A 68 -14.21 5.79 10.68
CA GLY A 68 -13.68 5.19 9.47
C GLY A 68 -12.59 6.02 8.80
N ALA A 69 -12.79 7.33 8.64
CA ALA A 69 -11.94 8.27 7.88
C ALA A 69 -11.80 7.97 6.37
N GLY A 70 -12.01 6.72 5.95
CA GLY A 70 -11.88 6.29 4.56
C GLY A 70 -10.47 5.83 4.22
N ALA A 71 -10.28 5.41 2.97
CA ALA A 71 -9.01 4.89 2.49
C ALA A 71 -7.94 5.99 2.52
N VAL A 72 -8.19 7.09 1.81
CA VAL A 72 -7.30 8.25 1.77
C VAL A 72 -7.24 8.97 3.13
N GLY A 73 -8.36 9.00 3.86
CA GLY A 73 -8.36 9.61 5.18
C GLY A 73 -7.42 8.90 6.15
N SER A 74 -7.25 7.57 6.03
CA SER A 74 -6.40 6.78 6.92
C SER A 74 -4.91 7.16 6.82
N ASP A 75 -4.42 7.63 5.67
CA ASP A 75 -3.07 8.21 5.51
C ASP A 75 -2.81 9.38 6.49
N SER A 76 -3.86 10.11 6.90
CA SER A 76 -3.75 11.24 7.83
C SER A 76 -3.70 10.80 9.30
N PHE A 77 -3.96 9.53 9.61
CA PHE A 77 -3.99 8.95 10.95
C PHE A 77 -2.79 8.01 11.16
N PHE A 78 -1.59 8.45 10.79
CA PHE A 78 -0.33 7.70 10.86
C PHE A 78 0.02 7.12 12.24
N SER A 79 -0.61 7.59 13.33
CA SER A 79 -0.42 7.07 14.69
C SER A 79 -1.42 5.97 15.08
N ASP A 80 -2.49 5.80 14.30
CA ASP A 80 -3.52 4.79 14.55
C ASP A 80 -3.04 3.45 13.97
N GLU A 81 -2.28 2.68 14.75
CA GLU A 81 -1.66 1.43 14.28
C GLU A 81 -2.64 0.42 13.67
N PHE A 82 -3.92 0.43 14.08
CA PHE A 82 -4.93 -0.47 13.54
C PHE A 82 -5.32 -0.16 12.08
N ARG A 83 -4.90 0.99 11.53
CA ARG A 83 -5.14 1.37 10.14
C ARG A 83 -4.06 0.87 9.20
N HIS A 84 -2.88 0.54 9.72
CA HIS A 84 -1.67 0.34 8.95
C HIS A 84 -1.13 -1.08 9.16
N ILE A 85 -0.82 -1.79 8.08
CA ILE A 85 -0.11 -3.08 8.16
C ILE A 85 1.39 -2.82 8.03
N ASP A 86 1.89 -2.10 9.03
CA ASP A 86 3.26 -1.61 9.12
C ASP A 86 3.86 -2.17 10.41
N ASN A 87 5.17 -1.97 10.62
CA ASN A 87 5.81 -2.37 11.87
C ASN A 87 5.63 -3.86 12.22
N ALA A 88 5.69 -4.74 11.23
CA ALA A 88 5.57 -6.18 11.42
C ALA A 88 6.88 -6.89 11.08
N LYS A 89 7.46 -7.59 12.07
CA LYS A 89 8.78 -8.22 11.94
C LYS A 89 8.76 -9.55 11.20
N ASN A 90 7.57 -10.15 11.11
CA ASN A 90 7.36 -11.52 10.64
C ASN A 90 5.86 -11.71 10.29
N PRO A 91 5.48 -12.85 9.70
CA PRO A 91 4.08 -13.13 9.35
C PRO A 91 3.09 -13.08 10.51
N ALA A 92 3.50 -13.44 11.74
CA ALA A 92 2.60 -13.42 12.89
C ALA A 92 2.22 -11.98 13.28
N ASP A 93 3.18 -11.06 13.23
CA ASP A 93 2.92 -9.63 13.47
C ASP A 93 2.02 -9.04 12.37
N ILE A 94 2.21 -9.43 11.10
CA ILE A 94 1.35 -9.01 9.98
C ILE A 94 -0.08 -9.47 10.22
N CYS A 95 -0.26 -10.74 10.60
CA CYS A 95 -1.58 -11.26 10.92
C CYS A 95 -2.23 -10.54 12.11
N ALA A 96 -1.46 -10.19 13.14
CA ALA A 96 -1.98 -9.44 14.28
C ALA A 96 -2.45 -8.03 13.87
N ARG A 97 -1.71 -7.34 12.99
CA ARG A 97 -2.11 -6.03 12.43
C ARG A 97 -3.37 -6.14 11.58
N ALA A 98 -3.43 -7.14 10.70
CA ALA A 98 -4.61 -7.39 9.88
C ALA A 98 -5.86 -7.70 10.74
N GLU A 99 -5.69 -8.47 11.81
CA GLU A 99 -6.77 -8.76 12.75
C GLU A 99 -7.21 -7.51 13.53
N GLN A 100 -6.30 -6.63 13.93
CA GLN A 100 -6.64 -5.33 14.54
C GLN A 100 -7.49 -4.47 13.61
N ALA A 101 -7.08 -4.30 12.35
CA ALA A 101 -7.84 -3.57 11.35
C ALA A 101 -9.24 -4.18 11.16
N TRP A 102 -9.31 -5.50 10.97
CA TRP A 102 -10.55 -6.23 10.80
C TRP A 102 -11.52 -6.04 11.98
N ASN A 103 -11.01 -6.24 13.20
CA ASN A 103 -11.81 -6.15 14.43
C ASN A 103 -12.25 -4.72 14.74
N PHE A 104 -11.51 -3.70 14.30
CA PHE A 104 -11.91 -2.32 14.46
C PHE A 104 -13.00 -1.92 13.47
N PHE A 105 -12.76 -2.08 12.17
CA PHE A 105 -13.63 -1.52 11.14
C PHE A 105 -14.87 -2.36 10.82
N THR A 106 -14.76 -3.69 10.84
CA THR A 106 -15.88 -4.56 10.43
C THR A 106 -17.14 -4.37 11.27
N PRO A 107 -17.06 -4.24 12.61
CA PRO A 107 -18.23 -3.92 13.43
C PRO A 107 -18.89 -2.59 13.04
N ILE A 108 -18.11 -1.57 12.64
CA ILE A 108 -18.61 -0.27 12.18
C ILE A 108 -19.34 -0.42 10.85
N VAL A 109 -18.74 -1.16 9.90
CA VAL A 109 -19.38 -1.47 8.61
C VAL A 109 -20.73 -2.13 8.84
N LEU A 110 -20.76 -3.23 9.59
CA LEU A 110 -21.99 -3.99 9.81
C LEU A 110 -23.03 -3.18 10.58
N THR A 111 -22.65 -2.46 11.63
CA THR A 111 -23.62 -1.69 12.42
C THR A 111 -24.19 -0.53 11.61
N GLY A 112 -23.37 0.19 10.86
CA GLY A 112 -23.80 1.32 10.05
C GLY A 112 -24.60 0.91 8.82
N ALA A 113 -24.38 -0.30 8.29
CA ALA A 113 -25.11 -0.86 7.15
C ALA A 113 -26.47 -1.48 7.50
N LYS A 114 -26.87 -1.47 8.77
CA LYS A 114 -28.20 -1.95 9.17
C LYS A 114 -29.28 -1.04 8.55
N PRO A 115 -30.26 -1.57 7.81
CA PRO A 115 -31.35 -0.76 7.29
C PRO A 115 -32.30 -0.27 8.39
N VAL A 116 -32.89 0.91 8.19
CA VAL A 116 -33.80 1.59 9.12
C VAL A 116 -34.85 2.40 8.38
N GLY A 117 -35.84 2.90 9.13
CA GLY A 117 -36.95 3.68 8.59
C GLY A 117 -38.15 2.83 8.18
N PRO A 118 -39.24 3.46 7.68
CA PRO A 118 -40.51 2.77 7.43
C PRO A 118 -40.41 1.60 6.43
N ASN A 119 -39.56 1.72 5.42
CA ASN A 119 -39.36 0.78 4.31
C ASN A 119 -37.93 0.22 4.26
N GLY A 120 -37.09 0.53 5.26
CA GLY A 120 -35.69 0.11 5.29
C GLY A 120 -34.80 0.73 4.21
N SER A 121 -35.19 1.84 3.58
CA SER A 121 -34.35 2.45 2.54
C SER A 121 -33.11 3.17 3.07
N ASP A 122 -33.16 3.59 4.34
CA ASP A 122 -32.05 4.29 4.98
C ASP A 122 -31.15 3.30 5.73
N LEU A 123 -29.90 3.69 5.97
CA LEU A 123 -28.95 2.93 6.77
C LEU A 123 -28.67 3.67 8.08
N VAL A 124 -28.51 2.93 9.20
CA VAL A 124 -28.22 3.51 10.54
C VAL A 124 -27.14 4.59 10.45
N ASN A 125 -26.04 4.29 9.76
CA ASN A 125 -24.98 5.23 9.47
C ASN A 125 -24.16 4.75 8.25
N GLY A 126 -24.78 4.84 7.07
CA GLY A 126 -24.15 4.39 5.83
C GLY A 126 -22.82 5.09 5.52
N ALA A 127 -22.69 6.39 5.86
CA ALA A 127 -21.47 7.15 5.63
C ALA A 127 -20.29 6.65 6.47
N SER A 128 -20.47 6.42 7.78
CA SER A 128 -19.41 5.84 8.61
C SER A 128 -19.13 4.38 8.25
N ALA A 129 -20.12 3.61 7.81
CA ALA A 129 -19.90 2.24 7.34
C ALA A 129 -19.02 2.21 6.08
N ARG A 130 -19.28 3.07 5.10
CA ARG A 130 -18.44 3.24 3.90
C ARG A 130 -17.04 3.72 4.25
N ALA A 131 -16.91 4.69 5.15
CA ALA A 131 -15.62 5.16 5.62
C ALA A 131 -14.81 4.05 6.32
N ALA A 132 -15.47 3.19 7.11
CA ALA A 132 -14.83 2.06 7.78
C ALA A 132 -14.39 0.97 6.78
N PHE A 133 -15.19 0.72 5.74
CA PHE A 133 -14.75 -0.13 4.63
C PHE A 133 -13.52 0.46 3.93
N GLY A 134 -13.48 1.78 3.72
CA GLY A 134 -12.30 2.47 3.22
C GLY A 134 -11.06 2.27 4.09
N GLY A 135 -11.21 2.35 5.43
CA GLY A 135 -10.12 2.07 6.36
C GLY A 135 -9.61 0.61 6.30
N LEU A 136 -10.48 -0.37 6.08
CA LEU A 136 -10.05 -1.76 5.80
C LEU A 136 -9.28 -1.89 4.49
N ALA A 137 -9.79 -1.24 3.44
CA ALA A 137 -9.13 -1.24 2.13
C ALA A 137 -7.75 -0.62 2.22
N HIS A 138 -7.60 0.48 2.96
CA HIS A 138 -6.31 1.12 3.24
C HIS A 138 -5.32 0.15 3.89
N ALA A 139 -5.68 -0.49 5.00
CA ALA A 139 -4.80 -1.43 5.69
C ALA A 139 -4.31 -2.55 4.76
N LEU A 140 -5.19 -3.07 3.91
CA LEU A 140 -4.85 -4.07 2.90
C LEU A 140 -3.91 -3.51 1.81
N GLN A 141 -4.07 -2.25 1.42
CA GLN A 141 -3.23 -1.59 0.42
C GLN A 141 -1.81 -1.32 0.97
N ASP A 142 -1.70 -0.85 2.22
CA ASP A 142 -0.43 -0.68 2.95
C ASP A 142 0.38 -1.97 2.97
N PHE A 143 -0.26 -3.13 3.17
CA PHE A 143 0.45 -4.42 3.11
C PHE A 143 1.21 -4.60 1.78
N TYR A 144 0.60 -4.29 0.64
CA TYR A 144 1.27 -4.44 -0.66
C TYR A 144 2.32 -3.34 -0.90
N ALA A 145 2.12 -2.16 -0.31
CA ALA A 145 3.02 -1.04 -0.47
C ALA A 145 4.26 -1.13 0.43
N HIS A 146 4.12 -1.64 1.65
CA HIS A 146 5.12 -1.51 2.71
C HIS A 146 5.65 -2.86 3.24
N SER A 147 5.21 -3.98 2.67
CA SER A 147 5.85 -5.30 2.87
C SER A 147 6.87 -5.63 1.78
N ASN A 148 7.64 -6.70 1.99
CA ASN A 148 8.46 -7.33 0.96
C ASN A 148 7.69 -8.38 0.10
N TRP A 149 6.34 -8.37 0.10
CA TRP A 149 5.54 -9.34 -0.68
C TRP A 149 5.75 -9.22 -2.19
N VAL A 150 5.87 -7.99 -2.69
CA VAL A 150 6.09 -7.70 -4.12
C VAL A 150 7.45 -8.25 -4.57
N GLU A 151 8.46 -8.06 -3.74
CA GLU A 151 9.80 -8.56 -3.91
C GLU A 151 9.80 -10.11 -3.98
N ASP A 152 9.09 -10.78 -3.07
CA ASP A 152 8.97 -12.24 -3.07
C ASP A 152 8.28 -12.75 -4.34
N ASN A 153 7.19 -12.10 -4.78
CA ASN A 153 6.51 -12.41 -6.03
C ASN A 153 7.45 -12.34 -7.25
N ILE A 154 8.31 -11.32 -7.30
CA ILE A 154 9.30 -11.15 -8.36
C ILE A 154 10.36 -12.25 -8.29
N ALA A 155 10.88 -12.54 -7.09
CA ALA A 155 11.91 -13.55 -6.89
C ALA A 155 11.47 -14.96 -7.33
N VAL A 156 10.19 -15.30 -7.14
CA VAL A 156 9.63 -16.60 -7.57
C VAL A 156 9.00 -16.57 -8.97
N GLY A 157 9.05 -15.42 -9.68
CA GLY A 157 8.50 -15.28 -11.03
C GLY A 157 6.96 -15.34 -11.10
N GLN A 158 6.26 -15.01 -10.03
CA GLN A 158 4.79 -15.07 -9.93
C GLN A 158 4.20 -13.68 -9.69
N LEU A 159 4.27 -12.81 -10.70
CA LEU A 159 3.86 -11.40 -10.58
C LEU A 159 2.36 -11.19 -10.30
N ASP A 160 1.51 -12.17 -10.57
CA ASP A 160 0.06 -12.09 -10.33
C ASP A 160 -0.38 -12.76 -9.02
N ARG A 161 0.57 -13.24 -8.20
CA ARG A 161 0.27 -13.96 -6.95
C ARG A 161 -0.24 -13.00 -5.87
N LEU A 162 -1.53 -13.10 -5.55
CA LEU A 162 -2.10 -12.42 -4.38
C LEU A 162 -1.57 -13.06 -3.09
N ALA A 163 -1.48 -12.26 -2.04
CA ALA A 163 -1.20 -12.76 -0.71
C ALA A 163 -2.26 -13.77 -0.25
N PRO A 164 -1.89 -14.79 0.56
CA PRO A 164 -2.86 -15.52 1.34
C PRO A 164 -3.79 -14.56 2.11
N PRO A 165 -5.03 -14.98 2.42
CA PRO A 165 -6.00 -14.10 3.08
C PRO A 165 -5.43 -13.46 4.36
N LEU A 166 -5.46 -12.13 4.40
CA LEU A 166 -5.13 -11.34 5.60
C LEU A 166 -6.36 -11.16 6.51
N MET A 167 -7.55 -11.14 5.93
CA MET A 167 -8.82 -10.89 6.62
C MET A 167 -9.92 -11.83 6.07
N PRO A 168 -10.84 -12.36 6.91
CA PRO A 168 -11.06 -12.09 8.34
C PRO A 168 -10.08 -12.87 9.23
N LYS A 169 -9.40 -13.86 8.64
CA LYS A 169 -8.56 -14.82 9.31
C LYS A 169 -7.25 -14.88 8.55
N CYS A 170 -6.18 -14.59 9.26
CA CYS A 170 -4.82 -14.67 8.75
C CYS A 170 -4.13 -15.90 9.34
N ASN A 171 -3.45 -16.67 8.50
CA ASN A 171 -2.64 -17.80 8.94
C ASN A 171 -1.16 -17.48 8.68
N PRO A 172 -0.33 -17.23 9.71
CA PRO A 172 1.08 -16.88 9.50
C PRO A 172 1.87 -17.99 8.80
N ALA A 173 1.45 -19.26 8.94
CA ALA A 173 2.13 -20.40 8.33
C ALA A 173 1.95 -20.50 6.80
N THR A 174 1.04 -19.72 6.20
CA THR A 174 0.85 -19.70 4.73
C THR A 174 1.73 -18.66 4.03
N PHE A 175 2.45 -17.84 4.79
CA PHE A 175 3.33 -16.81 4.24
C PHE A 175 4.80 -17.29 4.23
N PRO A 176 5.65 -16.71 3.36
CA PRO A 176 7.09 -16.89 3.44
C PRO A 176 7.60 -16.49 4.84
N PRO A 177 8.54 -17.25 5.44
CA PRO A 177 9.01 -16.97 6.80
C PRO A 177 9.71 -15.61 6.93
N GLU A 178 10.31 -15.13 5.83
CA GLU A 178 11.00 -13.83 5.76
C GLU A 178 10.06 -12.66 5.39
N LEU A 179 8.75 -12.89 5.29
CA LEU A 179 7.79 -11.82 5.02
C LEU A 179 7.73 -10.86 6.21
N HIS A 180 7.94 -9.59 5.95
CA HIS A 180 7.93 -8.52 6.95
C HIS A 180 7.48 -7.21 6.31
N THR A 181 7.22 -6.20 7.15
CA THR A 181 6.91 -4.84 6.73
C THR A 181 7.91 -3.85 7.31
N GLY A 182 7.99 -2.68 6.70
CA GLY A 182 8.96 -1.68 7.10
C GLY A 182 8.64 -1.05 8.45
N TYR A 183 9.69 -0.67 9.18
CA TYR A 183 9.55 0.04 10.45
C TYR A 183 9.25 1.53 10.25
N PHE A 184 8.25 2.03 10.97
CA PHE A 184 7.84 3.43 11.05
C PHE A 184 7.47 3.79 12.50
N SER A 185 8.02 4.90 13.01
CA SER A 185 7.56 5.52 14.25
C SER A 185 7.59 7.04 14.13
N MET A 186 6.54 7.67 14.65
CA MET A 186 6.45 9.12 14.72
C MET A 186 7.54 9.77 15.58
N ASP A 187 8.14 9.02 16.51
CA ASP A 187 9.22 9.52 17.36
C ASP A 187 10.47 9.90 16.56
N PHE A 188 10.64 9.32 15.37
CA PHE A 188 11.78 9.58 14.48
C PHE A 188 11.41 10.41 13.25
N SER A 189 10.14 10.81 13.12
CA SER A 189 9.65 11.63 12.02
C SER A 189 9.92 13.11 12.27
N THR A 190 11.15 13.55 12.00
CA THR A 190 11.62 14.91 12.33
C THR A 190 11.39 15.95 11.23
N GLN A 191 11.17 15.53 9.98
CA GLN A 191 10.92 16.40 8.83
C GLN A 191 9.95 15.74 7.85
N PHE A 192 9.21 16.56 7.10
CA PHE A 192 8.43 16.06 5.97
C PHE A 192 9.33 15.89 4.72
N PRO A 193 9.20 14.78 4.00
CA PRO A 193 8.28 13.68 4.26
C PRO A 193 8.71 12.75 5.40
N LEU A 194 7.74 12.21 6.13
CA LEU A 194 7.98 11.38 7.32
C LEU A 194 8.70 10.09 6.91
N GLU A 195 9.94 9.88 7.37
CA GLU A 195 10.69 8.65 7.15
C GLU A 195 10.43 7.60 8.26
N GLY A 196 10.16 8.08 9.48
CA GLY A 196 9.80 7.27 10.65
C GLY A 196 10.84 6.27 11.14
N CYS A 197 12.05 6.27 10.59
CA CYS A 197 13.12 5.35 10.96
C CYS A 197 14.22 6.07 11.75
N PRO A 198 14.81 5.45 12.78
CA PRO A 198 15.97 6.03 13.46
C PRO A 198 17.14 6.28 12.48
N PRO A 199 17.99 7.30 12.71
CA PRO A 199 19.14 7.59 11.83
C PRO A 199 20.12 6.41 11.65
N GLY A 200 20.16 5.48 12.61
CA GLY A 200 20.99 4.27 12.55
C GLY A 200 20.37 3.09 11.79
N GLY A 201 19.17 3.26 11.22
CA GLY A 201 18.37 2.19 10.63
C GLY A 201 17.28 1.65 11.56
N PRO A 202 16.59 0.58 11.14
CA PRO A 202 15.44 0.05 11.88
C PRO A 202 15.88 -0.53 13.24
N PRO A 203 15.04 -0.45 14.29
CA PRO A 203 15.35 -1.03 15.60
C PRO A 203 15.52 -2.56 15.55
N PRO A 204 16.14 -3.16 16.59
CA PRO A 204 16.32 -4.62 16.65
C PRO A 204 15.03 -5.42 16.44
N GLY A 205 15.12 -6.40 15.54
CA GLY A 205 14.01 -7.28 15.13
C GLY A 205 13.26 -6.80 13.89
N PHE A 206 13.47 -5.56 13.42
CA PHE A 206 12.97 -5.09 12.13
C PHE A 206 14.08 -5.18 11.08
N ALA A 207 13.75 -5.69 9.89
CA ALA A 207 14.73 -5.88 8.82
C ALA A 207 15.00 -4.59 8.04
N GLU A 208 13.96 -3.81 7.74
CA GLU A 208 14.04 -2.63 6.88
C GLU A 208 13.22 -1.45 7.46
N CYS A 209 13.62 -0.23 7.12
CA CYS A 209 12.80 0.97 7.35
C CYS A 209 11.60 0.98 6.39
N HIS A 210 10.50 1.61 6.81
CA HIS A 210 9.32 1.85 5.97
C HIS A 210 9.67 2.49 4.63
N SER A 211 10.45 3.57 4.66
CA SER A 211 10.93 4.27 3.46
C SER A 211 11.69 3.39 2.45
N THR A 212 12.31 2.30 2.92
CA THR A 212 13.05 1.35 2.08
C THR A 212 12.12 0.38 1.33
N LEU A 213 10.99 0.00 1.94
CA LEU A 213 10.01 -0.90 1.32
C LEU A 213 8.91 -0.16 0.58
N ASN A 214 8.74 1.13 0.85
CA ASN A 214 7.64 1.95 0.36
C ASN A 214 7.48 1.97 -1.17
N LYS A 215 6.35 1.43 -1.64
CA LYS A 215 5.89 1.40 -3.03
C LYS A 215 4.61 2.22 -3.25
N ASP A 216 4.41 3.29 -2.47
CA ASP A 216 3.25 4.18 -2.61
C ASP A 216 3.35 5.16 -3.79
N GLY A 217 4.53 5.33 -4.36
CA GLY A 217 4.75 6.23 -5.49
C GLY A 217 5.72 5.64 -6.49
N TRP A 218 5.54 5.96 -7.77
CA TRP A 218 6.47 5.59 -8.83
C TRP A 218 7.84 6.27 -8.66
N ASP A 219 7.91 7.35 -7.88
CA ASP A 219 9.10 8.14 -7.60
C ASP A 219 9.74 7.79 -6.25
N THR A 220 9.20 6.83 -5.49
CA THR A 220 9.87 6.36 -4.27
C THR A 220 11.08 5.51 -4.62
N PRO A 221 12.11 5.45 -3.74
CA PRO A 221 13.32 4.67 -4.00
C PRO A 221 13.03 3.20 -4.36
N ARG A 222 12.02 2.58 -3.74
CA ARG A 222 11.61 1.21 -4.04
C ARG A 222 10.63 1.14 -5.22
N GLY A 223 9.66 2.04 -5.27
CA GLY A 223 8.60 2.04 -6.28
C GLY A 223 9.11 2.24 -7.70
N ILE A 224 10.18 3.04 -7.89
CA ILE A 224 10.76 3.31 -9.22
C ILE A 224 11.50 2.11 -9.83
N ILE A 225 11.85 1.10 -9.03
CA ILE A 225 12.67 -0.02 -9.50
C ILE A 225 11.89 -0.80 -10.58
N PRO A 226 12.49 -1.05 -11.76
CA PRO A 226 11.84 -1.83 -12.80
C PRO A 226 11.72 -3.30 -12.40
N VAL A 227 10.58 -3.93 -12.70
CA VAL A 227 10.40 -5.37 -12.52
C VAL A 227 11.13 -6.10 -13.65
N PRO A 228 12.11 -6.99 -13.34
CA PRO A 228 12.84 -7.71 -14.38
C PRO A 228 11.92 -8.50 -15.31
N GLY A 229 12.07 -8.30 -16.62
CA GLY A 229 11.30 -9.02 -17.64
C GLY A 229 9.84 -8.55 -17.81
N ALA A 230 9.43 -7.48 -17.15
CA ALA A 230 8.10 -6.88 -17.30
C ALA A 230 8.19 -5.40 -17.71
N ASN A 231 7.14 -4.88 -18.34
CA ASN A 231 7.02 -3.46 -18.68
C ASN A 231 6.29 -2.70 -17.56
N MET A 232 6.80 -2.79 -16.33
CA MET A 232 6.24 -2.12 -15.15
C MET A 232 7.32 -1.95 -14.05
N ASN A 233 7.08 -1.06 -13.09
CA ASN A 233 7.91 -0.92 -11.89
C ASN A 233 7.26 -1.57 -10.66
N TYR A 234 7.93 -1.50 -9.51
CA TYR A 234 7.43 -2.10 -8.26
C TYR A 234 6.16 -1.42 -7.75
N PHE A 235 6.03 -0.11 -7.95
CA PHE A 235 4.80 0.63 -7.64
C PHE A 235 3.61 0.13 -8.47
N ASP A 236 3.78 -0.01 -9.79
CA ASP A 236 2.74 -0.53 -10.68
C ASP A 236 2.30 -1.94 -10.28
N LEU A 237 3.27 -2.79 -9.92
CA LEU A 237 3.01 -4.15 -9.47
C LEU A 237 2.27 -4.18 -8.12
N ALA A 238 2.72 -3.39 -7.15
CA ALA A 238 2.07 -3.25 -5.85
C ALA A 238 0.62 -2.77 -6.00
N SER A 239 0.40 -1.68 -6.76
CA SER A 239 -0.93 -1.14 -7.02
C SER A 239 -1.83 -2.15 -7.72
N ARG A 240 -1.32 -2.89 -8.71
CA ARG A 240 -2.11 -3.92 -9.41
C ARG A 240 -2.58 -5.02 -8.47
N LEU A 241 -1.71 -5.51 -7.59
CA LEU A 241 -2.04 -6.55 -6.61
C LEU A 241 -3.02 -6.00 -5.56
N ALA A 242 -2.78 -4.79 -5.05
CA ALA A 242 -3.63 -4.11 -4.09
C ALA A 242 -5.04 -3.85 -4.66
N THR A 243 -5.16 -3.44 -5.92
CA THR A 243 -6.45 -3.26 -6.61
C THR A 243 -7.24 -4.56 -6.64
N ARG A 244 -6.60 -5.67 -7.05
CA ARG A 244 -7.27 -6.99 -7.09
C ARG A 244 -7.69 -7.45 -5.69
N ALA A 245 -6.81 -7.32 -4.71
CA ALA A 245 -7.12 -7.68 -3.33
C ALA A 245 -8.25 -6.81 -2.75
N THR A 246 -8.32 -5.52 -3.13
CA THR A 246 -9.41 -4.61 -2.73
C THR A 246 -10.75 -5.04 -3.32
N VAL A 247 -10.77 -5.58 -4.55
CA VAL A 247 -11.97 -6.18 -5.14
C VAL A 247 -12.43 -7.41 -4.33
N ASP A 248 -11.51 -8.28 -3.94
CA ASP A 248 -11.83 -9.45 -3.12
C ASP A 248 -12.38 -9.04 -1.75
N LEU A 249 -11.76 -8.04 -1.11
CA LEU A 249 -12.23 -7.45 0.15
C LEU A 249 -13.64 -6.85 0.01
N TYR A 250 -13.93 -6.16 -1.10
CA TYR A 250 -15.26 -5.65 -1.40
C TYR A 250 -16.30 -6.76 -1.38
N TRP A 251 -16.08 -7.84 -2.13
CA TRP A 251 -17.05 -8.94 -2.20
C TRP A 251 -17.21 -9.66 -0.86
N GLN A 252 -16.12 -9.80 -0.11
CA GLN A 252 -16.16 -10.36 1.24
C GLN A 252 -17.03 -9.51 2.18
N VAL A 253 -16.75 -8.21 2.29
CA VAL A 253 -17.50 -7.31 3.18
C VAL A 253 -18.95 -7.16 2.73
N ARG A 254 -19.19 -7.01 1.42
CA ARG A 254 -20.53 -7.01 0.84
C ARG A 254 -21.28 -8.27 1.21
N GLY A 255 -20.67 -9.45 1.03
CA GLY A 255 -21.26 -10.74 1.39
C GLY A 255 -21.70 -10.78 2.86
N MET A 256 -20.88 -10.26 3.78
CA MET A 256 -21.24 -10.19 5.19
C MET A 256 -22.46 -9.29 5.46
N VAL A 257 -22.61 -8.19 4.72
CA VAL A 257 -23.79 -7.32 4.81
C VAL A 257 -25.02 -8.03 4.22
N VAL A 258 -24.87 -8.76 3.11
CA VAL A 258 -25.94 -9.59 2.53
C VAL A 258 -26.40 -10.65 3.53
N ASP A 259 -25.47 -11.40 4.12
CA ASP A 259 -25.79 -12.46 5.08
C ASP A 259 -26.53 -11.92 6.31
N LYS A 260 -26.23 -10.68 6.72
CA LYS A 260 -26.78 -10.08 7.94
C LYS A 260 -28.06 -9.29 7.73
N TYR A 261 -28.19 -8.59 6.60
CA TYR A 261 -29.26 -7.62 6.34
C TYR A 261 -29.92 -7.74 4.95
N GLY A 262 -29.44 -8.64 4.10
CA GLY A 262 -29.98 -8.90 2.77
C GLY A 262 -29.35 -8.06 1.66
N GLU A 263 -29.65 -8.46 0.43
CA GLU A 263 -29.09 -7.89 -0.81
C GLU A 263 -29.39 -6.40 -0.99
N CYS A 264 -30.59 -5.97 -0.59
CA CYS A 264 -31.00 -4.56 -0.64
C CYS A 264 -30.09 -3.67 0.23
N ALA A 265 -29.84 -4.07 1.48
CA ALA A 265 -28.98 -3.35 2.42
C ALA A 265 -27.55 -3.23 1.90
N ALA A 266 -26.99 -4.34 1.41
CA ALA A 266 -25.66 -4.37 0.83
C ALA A 266 -25.55 -3.46 -0.39
N THR A 267 -26.62 -3.38 -1.19
CA THR A 267 -26.61 -2.53 -2.37
C THR A 267 -26.75 -1.04 -2.02
N ASN A 268 -27.66 -0.66 -1.12
CA ASN A 268 -27.77 0.73 -0.61
C ASN A 268 -26.48 1.18 0.12
N LEU A 269 -25.70 0.24 0.69
CA LEU A 269 -24.41 0.58 1.29
C LEU A 269 -23.40 1.04 0.25
N PHE A 270 -23.33 0.39 -0.91
CA PHE A 270 -22.32 0.68 -1.94
C PHE A 270 -22.84 1.51 -3.12
N GLN A 271 -24.14 1.75 -3.16
CA GLN A 271 -24.81 2.70 -4.03
C GLN A 271 -25.49 3.72 -3.13
N ALA A 272 -24.75 4.71 -2.65
CA ALA A 272 -25.21 5.65 -1.64
C ALA A 272 -26.34 6.56 -2.12
N ASP A 273 -26.48 6.78 -3.43
CA ASP A 273 -27.59 7.54 -4.01
C ASP A 273 -28.85 6.68 -4.18
N ARG A 274 -28.72 5.36 -3.98
CA ARG A 274 -29.83 4.41 -4.03
C ARG A 274 -30.48 4.29 -2.65
N HIS A 275 -31.78 4.54 -2.62
CA HIS A 275 -32.63 4.45 -1.44
C HIS A 275 -33.78 3.48 -1.68
N ASP A 276 -33.46 2.28 -2.19
CA ASP A 276 -34.48 1.28 -2.46
C ASP A 276 -35.04 0.68 -1.16
N PRO A 277 -36.35 0.37 -1.10
CA PRO A 277 -36.96 -0.25 0.06
C PRO A 277 -36.45 -1.68 0.25
N CYS A 278 -36.14 -2.05 1.49
CA CYS A 278 -35.67 -3.39 1.87
C CYS A 278 -36.74 -4.28 2.50
N TRP A 279 -37.91 -3.72 2.87
CA TRP A 279 -39.12 -4.45 3.27
C TRP A 279 -40.40 -3.62 3.03
#